data_AF-A0A9D6SS24-F1
#
_entry.id   AF-A0A9D6SS24-F1
#
_cell.length_a   1.000
_cell.length_b   1.000
_cell.length_c   1.000
_cell.angle_alpha   90.00
_cell.angle_beta   90.00
_cell.angle_gamma   90.00
#
_symmetry.space_group_name_H-M   'P 1'
#
loop_
_entity.id
_entity.type
_entity.pdbx_description
1 polymer ?
#
loop_
_entity_poly.entity_id
_entity_poly.type
_entity_poly.pdbx_seq_one_letter_code
_entity_poly.pdbx_strand_id
1 'polypeptide(L)'
;MAYLFDNYRGTRHVRRVATWIGFLLKAVEKLPGVSFTRQRSRQLMFDYRGRRFKVRYSHKVGARGGIQFVEVLPGRGAPEGAVALDVSSLAGAEDAYRELGKILDKFIAV
;
A
#
# COMPACT_ATOMS: atom_id res chain seq x y z
N MET A 1 -19.92 -16.68 -3.07
CA MET A 1 -18.97 -15.54 -3.08
C MET A 1 -19.26 -14.45 -2.02
N ALA A 2 -20.36 -14.50 -1.25
CA ALA A 2 -20.68 -13.48 -0.22
C ALA A 2 -20.28 -13.87 1.23
N TYR A 3 -20.13 -15.17 1.53
CA TYR A 3 -20.00 -15.67 2.90
C TYR A 3 -18.71 -15.20 3.62
N LEU A 4 -17.61 -15.00 2.89
CA LEU A 4 -16.32 -14.57 3.46
C LEU A 4 -16.31 -13.12 3.96
N PHE A 5 -17.33 -12.33 3.63
CA PHE A 5 -17.35 -10.88 3.91
C PHE A 5 -18.59 -10.41 4.70
N ASP A 6 -19.50 -11.31 5.08
CA ASP A 6 -20.72 -10.94 5.82
C ASP A 6 -20.43 -10.41 7.22
N ASN A 7 -19.32 -10.82 7.83
CA ASN A 7 -18.89 -10.35 9.15
C ASN A 7 -18.24 -8.95 9.11
N TYR A 8 -17.93 -8.40 7.94
CA TYR A 8 -17.41 -7.04 7.82
C TYR A 8 -18.57 -6.06 7.58
N ARG A 9 -19.01 -5.40 8.66
CA ARG A 9 -19.90 -4.21 8.61
C ARG A 9 -19.15 -3.06 7.94
N GLY A 10 -19.20 -2.99 6.61
CA GLY A 10 -18.55 -1.96 5.81
C GLY A 10 -19.16 -1.83 4.42
N THR A 11 -19.02 -0.66 3.80
CA THR A 11 -19.51 -0.39 2.44
C THR A 11 -18.84 -1.31 1.42
N ARG A 12 -19.50 -1.59 0.27
CA ARG A 12 -18.99 -2.46 -0.82
C ARG A 12 -17.53 -2.15 -1.23
N HIS A 13 -17.13 -0.90 -1.03
CA HIS A 13 -15.79 -0.39 -1.22
C HIS A 13 -14.72 -1.08 -0.32
N VAL A 14 -14.98 -1.18 0.98
CA VAL A 14 -14.04 -1.76 1.97
C VAL A 14 -13.80 -3.25 1.69
N ARG A 15 -14.86 -3.99 1.33
CA ARG A 15 -14.78 -5.43 1.01
C ARG A 15 -13.86 -5.71 -0.18
N ARG A 16 -13.89 -4.85 -1.20
CA ARG A 16 -13.03 -4.98 -2.39
C ARG A 16 -11.56 -4.79 -2.04
N VAL A 17 -11.25 -3.70 -1.32
CA VAL A 17 -9.87 -3.39 -0.91
C VAL A 17 -9.34 -4.43 0.08
N ALA A 18 -10.18 -4.95 0.98
CA ALA A 18 -9.79 -5.99 1.93
C ALA A 18 -9.25 -7.27 1.25
N THR A 19 -9.77 -7.60 0.06
CA THR A 19 -9.27 -8.73 -0.74
C THR A 19 -7.83 -8.49 -1.24
N TRP A 20 -7.41 -7.23 -1.38
CA TRP A 20 -6.08 -6.85 -1.87
C TRP A 20 -5.06 -6.71 -0.73
N ILE A 21 -5.53 -6.31 0.46
CA ILE A 21 -4.66 -6.01 1.61
C ILE A 21 -3.69 -7.16 1.93
N GLY A 22 -4.15 -8.42 1.83
CA GLY A 22 -3.28 -9.57 2.05
C GLY A 22 -2.06 -9.61 1.12
N PHE A 23 -2.28 -9.38 -0.18
CA PHE A 23 -1.19 -9.30 -1.16
C PHE A 23 -0.25 -8.14 -0.88
N LEU A 24 -0.80 -6.95 -0.55
CA LEU A 24 0.01 -5.76 -0.29
C LEU A 24 0.87 -5.91 0.97
N LEU A 25 0.32 -6.48 2.04
CA LEU A 25 1.08 -6.78 3.26
C LEU A 25 2.21 -7.77 2.97
N LYS A 26 1.90 -8.87 2.28
CA LYS A 26 2.90 -9.87 1.89
C LYS A 26 3.96 -9.31 0.95
N ALA A 27 3.59 -8.38 0.08
CA ALA A 27 4.53 -7.68 -0.80
C ALA A 27 5.58 -6.94 0.01
N VAL A 28 5.13 -6.16 1.01
CA VAL A 28 6.02 -5.38 1.89
C VAL A 28 6.85 -6.29 2.79
N GLU A 29 6.26 -7.35 3.35
CA GLU A 29 6.98 -8.34 4.19
C GLU A 29 8.12 -9.04 3.45
N LYS A 30 7.98 -9.25 2.13
CA LYS A 30 8.97 -9.94 1.31
C LYS A 30 10.21 -9.08 1.00
N LEU A 31 10.11 -7.76 1.17
CA LEU A 31 11.20 -6.86 0.84
C LEU A 31 12.38 -7.04 1.82
N PRO A 32 13.62 -7.18 1.33
CA PRO A 32 14.78 -7.32 2.20
C PRO A 32 15.03 -6.03 2.97
N GLY A 33 15.27 -6.16 4.28
CA GLY A 33 15.60 -5.02 5.15
C GLY A 33 14.43 -4.10 5.47
N VAL A 34 13.18 -4.53 5.25
CA VAL A 34 12.01 -3.75 5.66
C VAL A 34 11.83 -3.79 7.18
N SER A 35 11.62 -2.60 7.76
CA SER A 35 11.12 -2.46 9.12
C SER A 35 9.69 -1.94 9.11
N PHE A 36 8.77 -2.74 9.64
CA PHE A 36 7.42 -2.27 9.98
C PHE A 36 7.51 -1.43 11.25
N THR A 37 7.26 -0.14 11.12
CA THR A 37 7.11 0.71 12.30
C THR A 37 5.66 0.57 12.79
N ARG A 38 5.46 -0.07 13.94
CA ARG A 38 4.14 -0.15 14.60
C ARG A 38 3.73 1.25 15.06
N GLN A 39 2.98 1.96 14.23
CA GLN A 39 2.41 3.25 14.60
C GLN A 39 1.06 3.09 15.30
N ARG A 40 0.70 4.07 16.12
CA ARG A 40 -0.68 4.22 16.66
C ARG A 40 -1.68 4.64 15.57
N SER A 41 -1.20 4.97 14.37
CA SER A 41 -2.03 5.32 13.22
C SER A 41 -2.59 4.04 12.57
N ARG A 42 -3.79 4.13 11.99
CA ARG A 42 -4.41 3.05 11.21
C ARG A 42 -3.82 2.94 9.79
N GLN A 43 -2.59 3.43 9.59
CA GLN A 43 -1.92 3.47 8.29
C GLN A 43 -0.77 2.47 8.30
N LEU A 44 -0.65 1.70 7.22
CA LEU A 44 0.49 0.81 7.04
C LEU A 44 1.69 1.65 6.60
N MET A 45 2.77 1.60 7.37
CA MET A 45 4.02 2.30 7.09
C MET A 45 5.19 1.34 7.18
N PHE A 46 6.17 1.53 6.30
CA PHE A 46 7.37 0.72 6.27
C PHE A 46 8.56 1.54 5.76
N ASP A 47 9.75 1.19 6.23
CA ASP A 47 10.99 1.76 5.76
C ASP A 47 11.65 0.77 4.79
N TYR A 48 12.17 1.27 3.67
CA TYR A 48 12.86 0.49 2.65
C TYR A 48 14.02 1.31 2.06
N ARG A 49 15.24 0.77 2.13
CA ARG A 49 16.48 1.41 1.65
C ARG A 49 16.65 2.87 2.11
N GLY A 50 16.40 3.15 3.39
CA GLY A 50 16.54 4.48 3.98
C GLY A 50 15.42 5.47 3.62
N ARG A 51 14.43 5.07 2.80
CA ARG A 51 13.24 5.86 2.50
C ARG A 51 12.03 5.30 3.25
N ARG A 52 11.10 6.18 3.62
CA ARG A 52 9.87 5.82 4.34
C ARG A 52 8.69 5.86 3.40
N PHE A 53 7.86 4.83 3.45
CA PHE A 53 6.66 4.71 2.64
C PHE A 53 5.44 4.50 3.53
N LYS A 54 4.30 5.01 3.06
CA LYS A 54 3.00 4.68 3.62
C LYS A 54 2.05 4.18 2.55
N VAL A 55 1.19 3.27 2.95
CA VAL A 55 0.14 2.71 2.11
C VAL A 55 -1.18 3.32 2.53
N ARG A 56 -1.88 3.96 1.58
CA ARG A 56 -3.15 4.65 1.83
C ARG A 56 -4.18 4.36 0.76
N TYR A 57 -5.45 4.56 1.10
CA TYR A 57 -6.51 4.59 0.11
C TYR A 57 -6.60 5.98 -0.57
N SER A 58 -6.90 6.00 -1.87
CA SER A 58 -7.12 7.21 -2.65
C SER A 58 -8.29 7.02 -3.62
N HIS A 59 -9.23 7.97 -3.60
CA HIS A 59 -10.34 8.03 -4.55
C HIS A 59 -9.89 8.43 -5.97
N LYS A 60 -8.67 8.94 -6.13
CA LYS A 60 -8.13 9.37 -7.42
C LYS A 60 -7.53 8.24 -8.24
N VAL A 61 -7.34 7.06 -7.63
CA VAL A 61 -6.75 5.89 -8.28
C VAL A 61 -7.81 5.16 -9.09
N GLY A 62 -7.95 5.55 -10.36
CA GLY A 62 -8.94 5.02 -11.28
C GLY A 62 -10.39 5.36 -10.91
N ALA A 63 -11.34 4.87 -11.72
CA ALA A 63 -12.76 5.26 -11.60
C ALA A 63 -13.45 4.85 -10.29
N ARG A 64 -12.86 3.92 -9.53
CA ARG A 64 -13.46 3.38 -8.29
C ARG A 64 -12.56 3.55 -7.07
N GLY A 65 -11.48 4.31 -7.19
CA GLY A 65 -10.43 4.44 -6.18
C GLY A 65 -9.64 3.15 -5.93
N GLY A 66 -8.51 3.31 -5.24
CA GLY A 66 -7.51 2.26 -5.06
C GLY A 66 -6.51 2.59 -3.96
N ILE A 67 -5.45 1.82 -3.90
CA ILE A 67 -4.40 1.94 -2.89
C ILE A 67 -3.17 2.60 -3.50
N GLN A 68 -2.51 3.48 -2.75
CA GLN A 68 -1.28 4.15 -3.13
C GLN A 68 -0.17 3.81 -2.15
N PHE A 69 1.02 3.58 -2.70
CA PHE A 69 2.28 3.64 -1.97
C PHE A 69 2.85 5.03 -2.17
N VAL A 70 2.98 5.78 -1.08
CA VAL A 70 3.41 7.17 -1.10
C VAL A 70 4.66 7.30 -0.26
N GLU A 71 5.66 7.97 -0.80
CA GLU A 71 6.85 8.34 -0.05
C GLU A 71 6.48 9.35 1.04
N VAL A 72 7.08 9.21 2.22
CA VAL A 72 6.96 10.15 3.32
C VAL A 72 8.30 10.84 3.47
N LEU A 73 8.31 12.14 3.23
CA LEU A 73 9.51 12.95 3.29
C LEU A 73 9.87 13.29 4.76
N PRO A 74 11.16 13.46 5.09
CA PRO A 74 11.57 13.91 6.41
C PRO A 74 11.08 15.35 6.66
N GLY A 75 10.41 15.58 7.78
CA GLY A 75 9.90 16.91 8.14
C GLY A 75 8.79 16.89 9.18
N ARG A 76 8.49 18.06 9.75
CA ARG A 76 7.39 18.23 10.70
C ARG A 76 6.06 17.89 10.01
N GLY A 77 5.30 16.96 10.60
CA GLY A 77 3.99 16.56 10.08
C GLY A 77 4.00 15.46 9.02
N ALA A 78 5.15 14.81 8.75
CA ALA A 78 5.28 13.71 7.79
C ALA A 78 4.70 14.04 6.38
N PRO A 79 5.25 15.08 5.72
CA PRO A 79 4.78 15.50 4.39
C PRO A 79 4.82 14.34 3.39
N GLU A 80 3.79 14.28 2.56
CA GLU A 80 3.70 13.31 1.46
C GLU A 80 4.57 13.76 0.29
N GLY A 81 5.43 12.85 -0.16
CA GLY A 81 6.21 12.99 -1.38
C GLY A 81 5.48 12.42 -2.59
N ALA A 82 6.25 11.91 -3.55
CA ALA A 82 5.71 11.33 -4.76
C ALA A 82 5.05 9.96 -4.50
N VAL A 83 4.14 9.60 -5.42
CA VAL A 83 3.48 8.29 -5.41
C VAL A 83 4.38 7.29 -6.12
N ALA A 84 4.76 6.22 -5.42
CA ALA A 84 5.61 5.17 -5.95
C ALA A 84 4.81 4.11 -6.72
N LEU A 85 3.58 3.82 -6.31
CA LEU A 85 2.73 2.82 -6.94
C LEU A 85 1.25 3.07 -6.66
N ASP A 86 0.43 2.95 -7.71
CA ASP A 86 -1.03 2.96 -7.65
C ASP A 86 -1.59 1.54 -7.93
N VAL A 87 -2.48 1.07 -7.08
CA VAL A 87 -3.13 -0.24 -7.17
C VAL A 87 -4.64 -0.04 -7.24
N SER A 88 -5.22 -0.29 -8.41
CA SER A 88 -6.66 -0.10 -8.68
C SER A 88 -7.45 -1.40 -8.86
N SER A 89 -6.77 -2.55 -8.89
CA SER A 89 -7.35 -3.86 -9.19
C SER A 89 -6.69 -4.98 -8.38
N LEU A 90 -7.32 -6.17 -8.37
CA LEU A 90 -6.74 -7.36 -7.75
C LEU A 90 -5.46 -7.81 -8.49
N ALA A 91 -5.47 -7.77 -9.82
CA ALA A 91 -4.30 -8.09 -10.63
C ALA A 91 -3.12 -7.16 -10.29
N GLY A 92 -3.38 -5.85 -10.17
CA GLY A 92 -2.34 -4.90 -9.76
C GLY A 92 -1.81 -5.15 -8.34
N ALA A 93 -2.64 -5.69 -7.43
CA ALA A 93 -2.18 -6.08 -6.10
C ALA A 93 -1.29 -7.34 -6.14
N GLU A 94 -1.59 -8.28 -7.03
CA GLU A 94 -0.75 -9.46 -7.28
C GLU A 94 0.57 -9.08 -7.94
N ASP A 95 0.56 -8.17 -8.91
CA ASP A 95 1.77 -7.63 -9.53
C ASP A 95 2.63 -6.92 -8.49
N ALA A 96 2.03 -6.13 -7.60
CA ALA A 96 2.74 -5.55 -6.47
C ALA A 96 3.38 -6.64 -5.59
N TYR A 97 2.66 -7.70 -5.25
CA TYR A 97 3.24 -8.83 -4.49
C TYR A 97 4.48 -9.45 -5.15
N ARG A 98 4.49 -9.55 -6.49
CA ARG A 98 5.60 -10.15 -7.23
C ARG A 98 6.78 -9.19 -7.37
N GLU A 99 6.52 -7.92 -7.66
CA GLU A 99 7.50 -6.99 -8.22
C GLU A 99 7.76 -5.72 -7.37
N LEU A 100 7.14 -5.57 -6.18
CA LEU A 100 7.23 -4.34 -5.36
C LEU A 100 8.66 -3.86 -5.15
N GLY A 101 9.62 -4.77 -4.91
CA GLY A 101 11.01 -4.40 -4.70
C GLY A 101 11.63 -3.70 -5.90
N LYS A 102 11.39 -4.21 -7.12
CA LYS A 102 11.88 -3.58 -8.35
C LYS A 102 11.23 -2.23 -8.60
N ILE A 103 9.93 -2.11 -8.30
CA ILE A 103 9.18 -0.87 -8.43
C ILE A 103 9.76 0.20 -7.51
N LEU A 104 9.97 -0.13 -6.23
CA LEU A 104 10.54 0.79 -5.26
C LEU A 104 12.01 1.12 -5.56
N ASP A 105 12.81 0.15 -6.00
CA ASP A 105 14.20 0.40 -6.41
C ASP A 105 14.27 1.39 -7.57
N LYS A 106 13.40 1.22 -8.59
CA LYS A 106 13.30 2.16 -9.70
C LYS A 106 12.85 3.54 -9.23
N PHE A 107 11.89 3.61 -8.31
CA PHE A 107 11.42 4.87 -7.75
C PHE A 107 12.53 5.61 -6.97
N ILE A 108 13.37 4.89 -6.23
CA ILE A 108 14.46 5.47 -5.44
C ILE A 108 15.64 5.91 -6.31
N ALA A 109 15.85 5.25 -7.46
CA ALA A 109 16.93 5.57 -8.39
C ALA A 109 16.69 6.86 -9.20
N VAL A 110 15.46 7.39 -9.17
CA VAL A 110 15.09 8.71 -9.70
C VAL A 110 15.34 9.78 -8.64
#